data_AF-A0A968KL62-F1
#
_entry.id   AF-A0A968KL62-F1
#
_cell.length_a   1.000
_cell.length_b   1.000
_cell.length_c   1.000
_cell.angle_alpha   90.00
_cell.angle_beta   90.00
_cell.angle_gamma   90.00
#
_symmetry.space_group_name_H-M   'P 1'
#
loop_
_entity.id
_entity.type
_entity.pdbx_description
1 polymer ?
#
loop_
_entity_poly.entity_id
_entity_poly.type
_entity_poly.pdbx_seq_one_letter_code
_entity_poly.pdbx_strand_id
1 'polypeptide(L)'
;MNSKAFKPLVVGPPRSGFALLCSAVIHFVPFAPEKGGLKQKLLNLFVDRFGPFISEHIERAFTRRGISKDLIYNPNFRLMVGGPKWLSRHRPGFACFRKYLGVRGLGDFTLITSHPQDVLDTYEVVHSHQDPALWADHPDYADYTRFASIRNPVGILNSSVFSINALTSEYIQRFVPAGEDEERIRQELALYKFTDLTFFEGLVRFLADYFKEFMACKDRFILLRWEDLIGNPIPTLQHLAQAADIPLPPEYAAQIWKKLDHVNLTGHHLHNYRKGKGKVGDWKNWITNEHLDMIRGYGFEPYMKELGYDPIPTLDEKAYTPFQQKVSQCLKRGEIYPEYPDADLFNFAFNKSNLVSDKFPFKRFDWKEWTQLERSSFKDDRLEQEVWQAAEEATGTLNAFFLDFLQGEYERNETARNHLDRLFQAHERGLGSFLGPVYWDASARARDMISGFFQSERETPEKGFGADPVLVKTLADYNIVFYRGKYYGLPHGLGEVRLEREDVTGRPGVVQSSSPQEVTASISPGSSE
;
A
#
# COMPACT_ATOMS: atom_id res chain seq x y z
N MET A 1 -21.66 -16.97 11.97
CA MET A 1 -20.69 -16.17 11.18
C MET A 1 -20.84 -14.72 11.58
N ASN A 2 -19.73 -13.98 11.65
CA ASN A 2 -19.66 -12.63 12.20
C ASN A 2 -20.51 -11.66 11.34
N SER A 3 -21.47 -10.97 11.95
CA SER A 3 -22.35 -10.00 11.26
C SER A 3 -21.68 -8.66 10.97
N LYS A 4 -20.43 -8.49 11.43
CA LYS A 4 -19.68 -7.25 11.33
C LYS A 4 -18.87 -7.20 10.02
N ALA A 5 -18.88 -6.05 9.36
CA ALA A 5 -18.04 -5.79 8.18
C ALA A 5 -16.55 -5.96 8.53
N PHE A 6 -15.79 -6.58 7.64
CA PHE A 6 -14.34 -6.71 7.81
C PHE A 6 -13.66 -5.41 7.40
N LYS A 7 -13.00 -4.76 8.36
CA LYS A 7 -12.28 -3.49 8.18
C LYS A 7 -10.79 -3.71 8.46
N PRO A 8 -10.00 -4.12 7.46
CA PRO A 8 -8.59 -4.38 7.66
C PRO A 8 -7.78 -3.08 7.77
N LEU A 9 -6.90 -3.05 8.76
CA LEU A 9 -5.87 -2.04 8.95
C LEU A 9 -4.50 -2.72 8.98
N VAL A 10 -3.56 -2.29 8.13
CA VAL A 10 -2.21 -2.85 8.07
C VAL A 10 -1.18 -1.81 8.44
N VAL A 11 -0.31 -2.11 9.42
CA VAL A 11 0.91 -1.33 9.69
C VAL A 11 2.16 -2.13 9.36
N GLY A 12 3.26 -1.44 9.10
CA GLY A 12 4.55 -2.11 8.99
C GLY A 12 5.61 -1.18 8.44
N PRO A 13 6.87 -1.29 8.90
CA PRO A 13 7.92 -0.43 8.40
C PRO A 13 8.18 -0.76 6.92
N PRO A 14 8.72 0.17 6.12
CA PRO A 14 9.09 -0.11 4.73
C PRO A 14 9.98 -1.36 4.65
N ARG A 15 9.78 -2.18 3.60
CA ARG A 15 10.56 -3.43 3.34
C ARG A 15 10.38 -4.59 4.33
N SER A 16 9.41 -4.50 5.24
CA SER A 16 9.02 -5.59 6.16
C SER A 16 8.14 -6.69 5.55
N GLY A 17 7.80 -6.62 4.27
CA GLY A 17 6.73 -7.43 3.68
C GLY A 17 5.36 -6.74 3.66
N PHE A 18 5.28 -5.47 4.09
CA PHE A 18 4.07 -4.65 4.12
C PHE A 18 3.17 -4.75 2.88
N ALA A 19 3.70 -4.50 1.68
CA ALA A 19 2.91 -4.56 0.46
C ALA A 19 2.33 -5.96 0.21
N LEU A 20 3.10 -7.00 0.53
CA LEU A 20 2.69 -8.39 0.42
C LEU A 20 1.57 -8.72 1.42
N LEU A 21 1.64 -8.19 2.65
CA LEU A 21 0.56 -8.32 3.64
C LEU A 21 -0.72 -7.62 3.17
N CYS A 22 -0.63 -6.36 2.70
CA CYS A 22 -1.79 -5.67 2.15
C CYS A 22 -2.43 -6.46 1.00
N SER A 23 -1.61 -6.97 0.09
CA SER A 23 -2.08 -7.80 -1.03
C SER A 23 -2.60 -9.18 -0.61
N ALA A 24 -2.20 -9.73 0.53
CA ALA A 24 -2.79 -10.96 1.06
C ALA A 24 -4.16 -10.66 1.70
N VAL A 25 -4.23 -9.63 2.54
CA VAL A 25 -5.43 -9.27 3.30
C VAL A 25 -6.56 -8.78 2.41
N ILE A 26 -6.27 -8.13 1.28
CA ILE A 26 -7.28 -7.72 0.29
C ILE A 26 -8.09 -8.91 -0.23
N HIS A 27 -7.47 -10.10 -0.33
CA HIS A 27 -8.15 -11.32 -0.77
C HIS A 27 -9.06 -11.94 0.31
N PHE A 28 -9.05 -11.42 1.53
CA PHE A 28 -9.98 -11.83 2.58
C PHE A 28 -11.29 -11.04 2.55
N VAL A 29 -11.30 -9.84 1.95
CA VAL A 29 -12.47 -8.96 1.86
C VAL A 29 -13.71 -9.64 1.28
N PRO A 30 -13.62 -10.46 0.19
CA PRO A 30 -14.79 -11.12 -0.38
C PRO A 30 -15.51 -12.12 0.56
N PHE A 31 -14.87 -12.53 1.66
CA PHE A 31 -15.43 -13.47 2.63
C PHE A 31 -16.21 -12.79 3.77
N ALA A 32 -16.35 -11.46 3.72
CA ALA A 32 -16.97 -10.66 4.76
C ALA A 32 -18.03 -9.71 4.19
N PRO A 33 -18.92 -9.13 5.04
CA PRO A 33 -19.86 -8.10 4.61
C PRO A 33 -19.12 -6.88 4.05
N GLU A 34 -19.77 -6.20 3.11
CA GLU A 34 -19.23 -5.00 2.46
C GLU A 34 -18.85 -3.92 3.48
N LYS A 35 -17.72 -3.27 3.23
CA LYS A 35 -17.24 -2.14 4.03
C LYS A 35 -18.01 -0.86 3.66
N GLY A 36 -18.93 -0.45 4.55
CA GLY A 36 -19.54 0.88 4.52
C GLY A 36 -20.89 0.99 3.80
N GLY A 37 -21.64 2.03 4.15
CA GLY A 37 -22.95 2.33 3.57
C GLY A 37 -22.89 3.36 2.44
N LEU A 38 -24.05 3.95 2.10
CA LEU A 38 -24.20 4.95 1.04
C LEU A 38 -23.19 6.12 1.16
N LYS A 39 -23.00 6.67 2.37
CA LYS A 39 -22.03 7.76 2.61
C LYS A 39 -20.61 7.39 2.15
N GLN A 40 -20.15 6.18 2.49
CA GLN A 40 -18.82 5.72 2.07
C GLN A 40 -18.75 5.51 0.55
N LYS A 41 -19.80 4.96 -0.07
CA LYS A 41 -19.84 4.76 -1.53
C LYS A 41 -19.77 6.09 -2.29
N LEU A 42 -20.48 7.12 -1.81
CA LEU A 42 -20.41 8.48 -2.35
C LEU A 42 -19.03 9.12 -2.11
N LEU A 43 -18.45 8.92 -0.93
CA LEU A 43 -17.09 9.39 -0.64
C LEU A 43 -16.07 8.78 -1.61
N ASN A 44 -16.12 7.46 -1.83
CA ASN A 44 -15.27 6.76 -2.78
C ASN A 44 -15.40 7.33 -4.19
N LEU A 45 -16.64 7.61 -4.64
CA LEU A 45 -16.88 8.26 -5.92
C LEU A 45 -16.19 9.62 -5.99
N PHE A 46 -16.35 10.50 -5.00
CA PHE A 46 -15.75 11.83 -5.05
C PHE A 46 -14.23 11.80 -4.94
N VAL A 47 -13.66 10.90 -4.13
CA VAL A 47 -12.21 10.71 -4.06
C VAL A 47 -11.64 10.22 -5.38
N ASP A 48 -12.31 9.29 -6.07
CA ASP A 48 -11.90 8.83 -7.40
C ASP A 48 -11.95 9.97 -8.43
N ARG A 49 -13.09 10.66 -8.50
CA ARG A 49 -13.36 11.67 -9.54
C ARG A 49 -12.60 12.97 -9.33
N PHE A 50 -12.43 13.40 -8.09
CA PHE A 50 -11.76 14.67 -7.75
C PHE A 50 -10.32 14.45 -7.30
N GLY A 51 -9.89 13.19 -7.14
CA GLY A 51 -8.55 12.82 -6.70
C GLY A 51 -7.40 13.43 -7.50
N PRO A 52 -7.49 13.58 -8.84
CA PRO A 52 -6.46 14.22 -9.64
C PRO A 52 -6.34 15.74 -9.47
N PHE A 53 -7.34 16.42 -8.90
CA PHE A 53 -7.45 17.88 -8.85
C PHE A 53 -6.16 18.58 -8.36
N ILE A 54 -5.60 18.12 -7.24
CA ILE A 54 -4.37 18.69 -6.66
C ILE A 54 -3.18 18.49 -7.61
N SER A 55 -3.05 17.30 -8.18
CA SER A 55 -1.95 17.00 -9.11
C SER A 55 -2.01 17.83 -10.38
N GLU A 56 -3.21 18.12 -10.91
CA GLU A 56 -3.36 18.97 -12.09
C GLU A 56 -2.96 20.42 -11.82
N HIS A 57 -3.27 20.96 -10.63
CA HIS A 57 -2.82 22.28 -10.20
C HIS A 57 -1.29 22.35 -10.08
N ILE A 58 -0.68 21.33 -9.47
CA ILE A 58 0.78 21.19 -9.37
C ILE A 58 1.40 21.14 -10.77
N GLU A 59 0.89 20.29 -11.67
CA GLU A 59 1.42 20.13 -13.03
C GLU A 59 1.31 21.43 -13.83
N ARG A 60 0.19 22.17 -13.73
CA ARG A 60 0.03 23.48 -14.36
C ARG A 60 1.09 24.48 -13.89
N ALA A 61 1.52 24.43 -12.62
CA ALA A 61 2.61 25.29 -12.15
C ALA A 61 3.94 24.98 -12.88
N PHE A 62 4.27 23.71 -13.07
CA PHE A 62 5.42 23.31 -13.87
C PHE A 62 5.26 23.63 -15.37
N THR A 63 4.07 23.41 -15.94
CA THR A 63 3.78 23.71 -17.36
C THR A 63 3.95 25.19 -17.69
N ARG A 64 3.53 26.09 -16.80
CA ARG A 64 3.74 27.55 -16.97
C ARG A 64 5.22 27.94 -17.07
N ARG A 65 6.13 27.12 -16.56
CA ARG A 65 7.59 27.30 -16.68
C ARG A 65 8.22 26.51 -17.83
N GLY A 66 7.45 25.76 -18.62
CA GLY A 66 7.95 25.01 -19.77
C GLY A 66 8.76 23.75 -19.45
N ILE A 67 8.70 23.24 -18.21
CA ILE A 67 9.54 22.14 -17.71
C ILE A 67 8.80 20.80 -17.53
N SER A 68 7.59 20.67 -18.07
CA SER A 68 6.77 19.44 -17.94
C SER A 68 7.47 18.19 -18.48
N LYS A 69 8.37 18.33 -19.46
CA LYS A 69 9.12 17.20 -20.02
C LYS A 69 10.14 16.61 -19.04
N ASP A 70 10.62 17.41 -18.10
CA ASP A 70 11.62 17.04 -17.09
C ASP A 70 10.99 16.75 -15.72
N LEU A 71 9.71 17.10 -15.52
CA LEU A 71 8.94 16.76 -14.32
C LEU A 71 8.77 15.26 -14.21
N ILE A 72 9.12 14.71 -13.06
CA ILE A 72 8.94 13.33 -12.62
C ILE A 72 7.94 13.36 -11.48
N TYR A 73 6.75 12.82 -11.73
CA TYR A 73 5.66 12.81 -10.76
C TYR A 73 4.84 11.55 -10.98
N ASN A 74 5.18 10.50 -10.24
CA ASN A 74 4.68 9.15 -10.50
C ASN A 74 3.16 9.10 -10.35
N PRO A 75 2.43 8.40 -11.25
CA PRO A 75 0.97 8.30 -11.18
C PRO A 75 0.44 7.85 -9.81
N ASN A 76 1.18 6.99 -9.10
CA ASN A 76 0.81 6.54 -7.76
C ASN A 76 0.76 7.67 -6.71
N PHE A 77 1.38 8.82 -6.98
CA PHE A 77 1.36 10.01 -6.11
C PHE A 77 0.47 11.14 -6.64
N ARG A 78 -0.10 11.00 -7.85
CA ARG A 78 -0.99 12.03 -8.43
C ARG A 78 -2.38 12.01 -7.79
N LEU A 79 -2.84 10.82 -7.41
CA LEU A 79 -4.11 10.68 -6.70
C LEU A 79 -4.04 11.31 -5.31
N MET A 80 -5.13 11.96 -4.88
CA MET A 80 -5.28 12.56 -3.55
C MET A 80 -4.84 11.62 -2.43
N VAL A 81 -5.32 10.37 -2.44
CA VAL A 81 -5.03 9.38 -1.40
C VAL A 81 -3.80 8.51 -1.72
N GLY A 82 -3.10 8.80 -2.82
CA GLY A 82 -1.90 8.10 -3.27
C GLY A 82 -0.63 8.46 -2.48
N GLY A 83 0.31 7.51 -2.42
CA GLY A 83 1.56 7.62 -1.66
C GLY A 83 1.49 7.13 -0.21
N PRO A 84 2.61 7.22 0.54
CA PRO A 84 2.63 6.92 1.97
C PRO A 84 1.66 7.81 2.75
N LYS A 85 0.98 7.22 3.73
CA LYS A 85 -0.09 7.89 4.48
C LYS A 85 -0.08 7.52 5.97
N TRP A 86 -0.55 8.44 6.81
CA TRP A 86 -0.64 8.26 8.26
C TRP A 86 -1.67 9.23 8.85
N LEU A 87 -2.09 8.98 10.10
CA LEU A 87 -2.95 9.92 10.83
C LEU A 87 -2.15 11.14 11.27
N SER A 88 -2.73 12.33 11.15
CA SER A 88 -2.06 13.57 11.51
C SER A 88 -1.98 13.74 13.02
N ARG A 89 -0.77 13.82 13.57
CA ARG A 89 -0.55 14.23 14.97
C ARG A 89 -0.79 15.73 15.17
N HIS A 90 -0.64 16.54 14.12
CA HIS A 90 -0.77 18.00 14.20
C HIS A 90 -2.23 18.47 14.08
N ARG A 91 -3.09 17.67 13.45
CA ARG A 91 -4.48 18.01 13.17
C ARG A 91 -5.38 16.79 13.37
N PRO A 92 -5.93 16.58 14.59
CA PRO A 92 -6.83 15.47 14.86
C PRO A 92 -8.02 15.43 13.87
N GLY A 93 -8.45 14.24 13.47
CA GLY A 93 -9.48 14.03 12.45
C GLY A 93 -8.99 14.13 11.01
N PHE A 94 -7.69 14.33 10.79
CA PHE A 94 -7.08 14.39 9.46
C PHE A 94 -6.02 13.31 9.27
N ALA A 95 -5.81 12.93 8.01
CA ALA A 95 -4.73 12.08 7.54
C ALA A 95 -3.77 12.88 6.66
N CYS A 96 -2.51 12.44 6.61
CA CYS A 96 -1.43 13.02 5.82
C CYS A 96 -1.05 12.07 4.68
N PHE A 97 -0.68 12.63 3.52
CA PHE A 97 -0.31 11.88 2.32
C PHE A 97 0.95 12.48 1.70
N ARG A 98 2.00 11.67 1.52
CA ARG A 98 3.25 12.11 0.86
C ARG A 98 3.14 12.06 -0.65
N LYS A 99 3.62 13.13 -1.28
CA LYS A 99 3.77 13.33 -2.71
C LYS A 99 5.26 13.53 -3.01
N TYR A 100 5.78 12.75 -3.95
CA TYR A 100 7.16 12.85 -4.40
C TYR A 100 7.21 13.51 -5.75
N LEU A 101 7.90 14.64 -5.83
CA LEU A 101 8.04 15.44 -7.04
C LEU A 101 9.51 15.70 -7.29
N GLY A 102 9.97 15.44 -8.51
CA GLY A 102 11.33 15.72 -8.95
C GLY A 102 11.34 16.37 -10.32
N VAL A 103 12.39 17.13 -10.61
CA VAL A 103 12.64 17.65 -11.96
C VAL A 103 14.10 17.37 -12.30
N ARG A 104 14.34 16.73 -13.45
CA ARG A 104 15.69 16.46 -13.95
C ARG A 104 16.52 17.75 -14.00
N GLY A 105 17.72 17.73 -13.43
CA GLY A 105 18.63 18.87 -13.27
C GLY A 105 18.35 19.78 -12.07
N LEU A 106 17.13 19.80 -11.54
CA LEU A 106 16.71 20.70 -10.44
C LEU A 106 16.58 20.01 -9.08
N GLY A 107 16.60 18.67 -9.02
CA GLY A 107 16.44 17.91 -7.78
C GLY A 107 14.98 17.58 -7.44
N ASP A 108 14.68 17.26 -6.18
CA ASP A 108 13.34 16.87 -5.74
C ASP A 108 12.94 17.43 -4.38
N PHE A 109 11.66 17.32 -4.08
CA PHE A 109 11.09 17.62 -2.77
C PHE A 109 9.94 16.68 -2.42
N THR A 110 9.68 16.54 -1.12
CA THR A 110 8.57 15.78 -0.55
C THR A 110 7.53 16.76 -0.06
N LEU A 111 6.38 16.76 -0.72
CA LEU A 111 5.20 17.52 -0.32
C LEU A 111 4.27 16.59 0.48
N ILE A 112 3.71 17.08 1.57
CA ILE A 112 2.66 16.41 2.34
C ILE A 112 1.37 17.19 2.13
N THR A 113 0.27 16.49 1.82
CA THR A 113 -1.09 17.04 1.82
C THR A 113 -1.88 16.45 2.99
N SER A 114 -2.74 17.24 3.62
CA SER A 114 -3.62 16.78 4.70
C SER A 114 -5.09 16.81 4.25
N HIS A 115 -5.84 15.75 4.57
CA HIS A 115 -7.26 15.57 4.21
C HIS A 115 -8.04 14.96 5.39
N PRO A 116 -9.37 15.09 5.46
CA PRO A 116 -10.17 14.40 6.47
C PRO A 116 -9.86 12.89 6.49
N GLN A 117 -9.69 12.30 7.67
CA GLN A 117 -9.21 10.92 7.79
C GLN A 117 -10.17 9.89 7.15
N ASP A 118 -11.46 10.20 7.02
CA ASP A 118 -12.49 9.38 6.37
C ASP A 118 -12.09 8.96 4.94
N VAL A 119 -11.28 9.77 4.25
CA VAL A 119 -10.78 9.44 2.90
C VAL A 119 -9.82 8.24 2.91
N LEU A 120 -9.32 7.79 4.06
CA LEU A 120 -8.52 6.57 4.16
C LEU A 120 -9.36 5.32 3.88
N ASP A 121 -10.67 5.37 4.15
CA ASP A 121 -11.56 4.23 3.97
C ASP A 121 -11.96 3.98 2.52
N THR A 122 -11.52 4.84 1.60
CA THR A 122 -11.61 4.56 0.16
C THR A 122 -10.71 3.41 -0.27
N TYR A 123 -9.73 3.04 0.55
CA TYR A 123 -9.00 1.79 0.38
C TYR A 123 -9.75 0.64 1.05
N GLU A 124 -9.77 -0.50 0.35
CA GLU A 124 -10.21 -1.77 0.93
C GLU A 124 -9.40 -2.12 2.19
N VAL A 125 -8.09 -1.86 2.15
CA VAL A 125 -7.17 -2.00 3.29
C VAL A 125 -6.62 -0.63 3.69
N VAL A 126 -7.01 -0.14 4.86
CA VAL A 126 -6.37 1.04 5.48
C VAL A 126 -4.95 0.64 5.85
N HIS A 127 -3.95 1.47 5.54
CA HIS A 127 -2.58 1.05 5.76
C HIS A 127 -1.62 2.21 6.01
N SER A 128 -0.57 1.96 6.79
CA SER A 128 0.46 2.95 7.11
C SER A 128 1.83 2.35 7.41
N HIS A 129 2.87 3.12 7.12
CA HIS A 129 4.25 2.81 7.49
C HIS A 129 4.68 3.44 8.83
N GLN A 130 3.81 4.23 9.46
CA GLN A 130 4.16 5.10 10.58
C GLN A 130 3.16 4.97 11.73
N ASP A 131 3.61 5.38 12.91
CA ASP A 131 2.80 5.59 14.12
C ASP A 131 1.92 4.39 14.53
N PRO A 132 2.46 3.15 14.66
CA PRO A 132 1.66 1.99 15.02
C PRO A 132 0.87 2.16 16.33
N ALA A 133 1.40 2.89 17.32
CA ALA A 133 0.67 3.13 18.56
C ALA A 133 -0.53 4.07 18.33
N LEU A 134 -0.37 5.11 17.51
CA LEU A 134 -1.46 6.02 17.17
C LEU A 134 -2.61 5.26 16.52
N TRP A 135 -2.33 4.38 15.56
CA TRP A 135 -3.36 3.54 14.92
C TRP A 135 -4.02 2.55 15.87
N ALA A 136 -3.26 2.00 16.81
CA ALA A 136 -3.80 1.11 17.82
C ALA A 136 -4.77 1.87 18.74
N ASP A 137 -4.38 3.06 19.22
CA ASP A 137 -5.14 3.85 20.18
C ASP A 137 -6.29 4.67 19.59
N HIS A 138 -6.35 4.84 18.27
CA HIS A 138 -7.31 5.73 17.65
C HIS A 138 -8.76 5.22 17.77
N PRO A 139 -9.70 6.02 18.30
CA PRO A 139 -11.07 5.58 18.55
C PRO A 139 -11.84 5.22 17.27
N ASP A 140 -11.66 5.97 16.18
CA ASP A 140 -12.36 5.69 14.92
C ASP A 140 -11.89 4.41 14.22
N TYR A 141 -10.73 3.88 14.65
CA TYR A 141 -10.20 2.60 14.18
C TYR A 141 -10.30 1.51 15.26
N ALA A 142 -11.07 1.74 16.33
CA ALA A 142 -11.24 0.77 17.43
C ALA A 142 -11.78 -0.57 16.93
N ASP A 143 -12.67 -0.52 15.92
CA ASP A 143 -13.41 -1.66 15.42
C ASP A 143 -12.73 -2.38 14.23
N TYR A 144 -11.53 -1.94 13.82
CA TYR A 144 -10.76 -2.51 12.72
C TYR A 144 -10.00 -3.76 13.14
N THR A 145 -9.89 -4.72 12.22
CA THR A 145 -8.98 -5.87 12.37
C THR A 145 -7.58 -5.41 11.98
N ARG A 146 -6.68 -5.35 12.95
CA ARG A 146 -5.34 -4.78 12.78
C ARG A 146 -4.32 -5.87 12.49
N PHE A 147 -3.53 -5.66 11.46
CA PHE A 147 -2.43 -6.53 11.06
C PHE A 147 -1.12 -5.74 11.07
N ALA A 148 -0.01 -6.42 11.33
CA ALA A 148 1.32 -5.84 11.20
C ALA A 148 2.26 -6.77 10.44
N SER A 149 3.04 -6.22 9.51
CA SER A 149 4.12 -6.97 8.85
C SER A 149 5.45 -6.72 9.54
N ILE A 150 6.14 -7.81 9.88
CA ILE A 150 7.50 -7.80 10.40
C ILE A 150 8.41 -8.68 9.53
N ARG A 151 9.69 -8.37 9.54
CA ARG A 151 10.76 -9.11 8.87
C ARG A 151 12.00 -9.00 9.74
N ASN A 152 12.95 -9.91 9.58
CA ASN A 152 14.27 -9.78 10.20
C ASN A 152 14.82 -8.35 9.98
N PRO A 153 15.07 -7.57 11.07
CA PRO A 153 15.52 -6.18 10.99
C PRO A 153 16.76 -5.96 10.11
N VAL A 154 17.74 -6.86 10.14
CA VAL A 154 18.93 -6.80 9.28
C VAL A 154 18.53 -6.93 7.80
N GLY A 155 17.57 -7.82 7.53
CA GLY A 155 16.96 -7.98 6.21
C GLY A 155 16.22 -6.73 5.73
N ILE A 156 15.52 -6.02 6.62
CA ILE A 156 14.84 -4.74 6.31
C ILE A 156 15.85 -3.67 5.91
N LEU A 157 16.91 -3.48 6.71
CA LEU A 157 17.95 -2.48 6.46
C LEU A 157 18.70 -2.77 5.16
N ASN A 158 19.15 -4.01 4.97
CA ASN A 158 19.77 -4.45 3.72
C ASN A 158 18.85 -4.19 2.53
N SER A 159 17.58 -4.57 2.62
CA SER A 159 16.61 -4.33 1.55
C SER A 159 16.35 -2.84 1.28
N SER A 160 16.51 -1.99 2.30
CA SER A 160 16.35 -0.53 2.17
C SER A 160 17.54 0.10 1.44
N VAL A 161 18.75 -0.40 1.67
CA VAL A 161 19.96 0.03 0.96
C VAL A 161 19.81 -0.22 -0.55
N PHE A 162 19.43 -1.43 -0.97
CA PHE A 162 19.22 -1.77 -2.39
C PHE A 162 17.93 -1.22 -3.01
N SER A 163 17.13 -0.47 -2.24
CA SER A 163 15.84 -0.02 -2.71
C SER A 163 15.94 1.10 -3.76
N ILE A 164 15.12 0.97 -4.79
CA ILE A 164 14.77 2.01 -5.74
C ILE A 164 13.37 2.49 -5.31
N ASN A 165 13.18 3.80 -5.20
CA ASN A 165 11.89 4.40 -4.90
C ASN A 165 11.15 4.74 -6.20
N ALA A 166 9.87 5.06 -6.11
CA ALA A 166 9.04 5.27 -7.29
C ALA A 166 9.47 6.48 -8.15
N LEU A 167 10.08 7.51 -7.56
CA LEU A 167 10.61 8.67 -8.30
C LEU A 167 11.83 8.27 -9.13
N THR A 168 12.81 7.62 -8.50
CA THR A 168 13.98 7.03 -9.19
C THR A 168 13.55 6.01 -10.24
N SER A 169 12.53 5.20 -9.94
CA SER A 169 12.00 4.22 -10.88
C SER A 169 11.43 4.87 -12.13
N GLU A 170 10.68 5.97 -12.00
CA GLU A 170 10.16 6.72 -13.14
C GLU A 170 11.30 7.41 -13.92
N TYR A 171 12.31 7.93 -13.22
CA TYR A 171 13.50 8.47 -13.86
C TYR A 171 14.19 7.43 -14.75
N ILE A 172 14.44 6.22 -14.23
CA ILE A 172 15.04 5.11 -14.99
C ILE A 172 14.20 4.81 -16.24
N GLN A 173 12.88 4.70 -16.10
CA GLN A 173 11.97 4.40 -17.22
C GLN A 173 12.02 5.43 -18.35
N ARG A 174 12.34 6.69 -18.03
CA ARG A 174 12.23 7.81 -18.98
C ARG A 174 13.57 8.25 -19.55
N PHE A 175 14.63 8.17 -18.77
CA PHE A 175 15.89 8.86 -19.07
C PHE A 175 17.11 7.94 -19.11
N VAL A 176 17.02 6.73 -18.56
CA VAL A 176 18.11 5.75 -18.64
C VAL A 176 17.91 4.89 -19.89
N PRO A 177 18.94 4.72 -20.75
CA PRO A 177 18.85 3.92 -21.97
C PRO A 177 18.35 2.49 -21.72
N ALA A 178 17.49 1.99 -22.62
CA ALA A 178 17.04 0.61 -22.58
C ALA A 178 18.24 -0.35 -22.75
N GLY A 179 18.38 -1.31 -21.83
CA GLY A 179 19.48 -2.27 -21.82
C GLY A 179 20.55 -1.99 -20.75
N GLU A 180 20.48 -0.87 -20.04
CA GLU A 180 21.25 -0.72 -18.80
C GLU A 180 20.84 -1.75 -17.75
N ASP A 181 21.84 -2.30 -17.07
CA ASP A 181 21.63 -3.32 -16.04
C ASP A 181 21.07 -2.68 -14.76
N GLU A 182 19.78 -2.88 -14.51
CA GLU A 182 19.10 -2.46 -13.28
C GLU A 182 19.82 -2.95 -12.02
N GLU A 183 20.36 -4.18 -12.05
CA GLU A 183 21.05 -4.75 -10.91
C GLU A 183 22.36 -3.99 -10.64
N ARG A 184 23.08 -3.59 -11.70
CA ARG A 184 24.25 -2.71 -11.58
C ARG A 184 23.88 -1.37 -10.94
N ILE A 185 22.83 -0.71 -11.41
CA ILE A 185 22.34 0.56 -10.84
C ILE A 185 22.06 0.41 -9.34
N ARG A 186 21.38 -0.67 -8.95
CA ARG A 186 21.09 -0.95 -7.53
C ARG A 186 22.35 -1.14 -6.71
N GLN A 187 23.33 -1.87 -7.23
CA GLN A 187 24.59 -2.13 -6.53
C GLN A 187 25.42 -0.86 -6.39
N GLU A 188 25.50 -0.01 -7.42
CA GLU A 188 26.19 1.28 -7.36
C GLU A 188 25.57 2.21 -6.31
N LEU A 189 24.24 2.34 -6.31
CA LEU A 189 23.52 3.09 -5.27
C LEU A 189 23.72 2.47 -3.88
N ALA A 190 23.78 1.15 -3.78
CA ALA A 190 24.01 0.46 -2.51
C ALA A 190 25.44 0.65 -1.98
N LEU A 191 26.45 0.70 -2.84
CA LEU A 191 27.83 0.94 -2.45
C LEU A 191 27.97 2.26 -1.70
N TYR A 192 27.34 3.33 -2.21
CA TYR A 192 27.27 4.59 -1.47
C TYR A 192 26.65 4.42 -0.09
N LYS A 193 25.43 3.88 -0.05
CA LYS A 193 24.63 3.80 1.17
C LYS A 193 25.26 2.91 2.25
N PHE A 194 26.10 1.94 1.88
CA PHE A 194 26.89 1.14 2.80
C PHE A 194 28.25 1.77 3.16
N THR A 195 28.77 2.70 2.39
CA THR A 195 30.08 3.34 2.69
C THR A 195 29.92 4.69 3.39
N ASP A 196 28.76 5.33 3.24
CA ASP A 196 28.34 6.45 4.07
C ASP A 196 27.66 5.94 5.36
N LEU A 197 28.45 5.76 6.42
CA LEU A 197 27.92 5.32 7.72
C LEU A 197 26.93 6.30 8.34
N THR A 198 26.97 7.59 7.97
CA THR A 198 25.98 8.57 8.43
C THR A 198 24.62 8.28 7.79
N PHE A 199 24.61 7.95 6.50
CA PHE A 199 23.41 7.50 5.81
C PHE A 199 22.86 6.21 6.41
N PHE A 200 23.71 5.20 6.59
CA PHE A 200 23.29 3.92 7.13
C PHE A 200 22.74 4.05 8.56
N GLU A 201 23.42 4.83 9.42
CA GLU A 201 22.93 5.16 10.76
C GLU A 201 21.54 5.81 10.71
N GLY A 202 21.29 6.71 9.77
CA GLY A 202 19.97 7.31 9.57
C GLY A 202 18.86 6.28 9.30
N LEU A 203 19.15 5.20 8.56
CA LEU A 203 18.23 4.08 8.34
C LEU A 203 18.03 3.26 9.63
N VAL A 204 19.11 2.98 10.35
CA VAL A 204 19.08 2.21 11.62
C VAL A 204 18.25 2.94 12.66
N ARG A 205 18.47 4.25 12.85
CA ARG A 205 17.70 5.11 13.77
C ARG A 205 16.23 5.10 13.45
N PHE A 206 15.87 5.33 12.18
CA PHE A 206 14.48 5.32 11.73
C PHE A 206 13.78 4.00 12.08
N LEU A 207 14.45 2.87 11.80
CA LEU A 207 13.88 1.56 12.08
C LEU A 207 13.83 1.24 13.58
N ALA A 208 14.84 1.67 14.35
CA ALA A 208 14.88 1.49 15.80
C ALA A 208 13.73 2.24 16.50
N ASP A 209 13.47 3.48 16.07
CA ASP A 209 12.36 4.29 16.58
C ASP A 209 11.01 3.64 16.28
N TYR A 210 10.83 3.13 15.05
CA TYR A 210 9.63 2.38 14.68
C TYR A 210 9.45 1.13 15.57
N PHE A 211 10.48 0.31 15.75
CA PHE A 211 10.36 -0.90 16.57
C PHE A 211 10.09 -0.55 18.03
N LYS A 212 10.75 0.47 18.58
CA LYS A 212 10.49 0.93 19.94
C LYS A 212 9.00 1.24 20.16
N GLU A 213 8.39 1.98 19.25
CA GLU A 213 6.94 2.26 19.31
C GLU A 213 6.11 0.98 19.09
N PHE A 214 6.40 0.22 18.04
CA PHE A 214 5.64 -0.96 17.66
C PHE A 214 5.61 -2.02 18.77
N MET A 215 6.75 -2.28 19.42
CA MET A 215 6.84 -3.29 20.48
C MET A 215 5.92 -2.97 21.67
N ALA A 216 5.66 -1.69 21.95
CA ALA A 216 4.76 -1.28 23.03
C ALA A 216 3.28 -1.60 22.73
N CYS A 217 2.91 -1.78 21.46
CA CYS A 217 1.54 -2.05 21.04
C CYS A 217 1.37 -3.35 20.24
N LYS A 218 2.42 -4.17 20.10
CA LYS A 218 2.51 -5.34 19.21
C LYS A 218 1.32 -6.29 19.37
N ASP A 219 0.92 -6.56 20.62
CA ASP A 219 -0.11 -7.57 20.93
C ASP A 219 -1.53 -7.16 20.50
N ARG A 220 -1.68 -5.94 19.98
CA ARG A 220 -2.93 -5.43 19.41
C ARG A 220 -3.04 -5.66 17.90
N PHE A 221 -2.05 -6.34 17.30
CA PHE A 221 -1.96 -6.62 15.88
C PHE A 221 -1.81 -8.13 15.62
N ILE A 222 -2.47 -8.61 14.57
CA ILE A 222 -2.22 -9.91 13.97
C ILE A 222 -0.91 -9.82 13.18
N LEU A 223 0.08 -10.62 13.55
CA LEU A 223 1.43 -10.49 13.00
C LEU A 223 1.64 -11.38 11.78
N LEU A 224 2.17 -10.80 10.71
CA LEU A 224 2.81 -11.54 9.63
C LEU A 224 4.33 -11.42 9.76
N ARG A 225 5.01 -12.54 9.94
CA ARG A 225 6.45 -12.64 9.66
C ARG A 225 6.65 -12.92 8.19
N TRP A 226 7.39 -12.04 7.52
CA TRP A 226 7.69 -12.19 6.09
C TRP A 226 8.36 -13.53 5.80
N GLU A 227 9.29 -13.97 6.65
CA GLU A 227 9.98 -15.26 6.48
C GLU A 227 9.01 -16.46 6.49
N ASP A 228 7.97 -16.43 7.33
CA ASP A 228 6.97 -17.50 7.43
C ASP A 228 6.12 -17.56 6.17
N LEU A 229 5.72 -16.40 5.62
CA LEU A 229 4.97 -16.35 4.37
C LEU A 229 5.81 -16.85 3.18
N ILE A 230 7.10 -16.52 3.13
CA ILE A 230 7.97 -17.03 2.06
C ILE A 230 8.23 -18.53 2.20
N GLY A 231 8.44 -19.03 3.43
CA GLY A 231 8.78 -20.43 3.68
C GLY A 231 7.59 -21.38 3.66
N ASN A 232 6.45 -20.96 4.24
CA ASN A 232 5.24 -21.75 4.43
C ASN A 232 3.99 -20.91 4.10
N PRO A 233 3.78 -20.55 2.82
CA PRO A 233 2.77 -19.55 2.44
C PRO A 233 1.34 -19.95 2.77
N ILE A 234 0.95 -21.19 2.46
CA ILE A 234 -0.43 -21.66 2.63
C ILE A 234 -0.81 -21.66 4.13
N PRO A 235 -0.07 -22.33 5.05
CA PRO A 235 -0.40 -22.27 6.47
C PRO A 235 -0.38 -20.85 7.04
N THR A 236 0.55 -20.01 6.59
CA THR A 236 0.66 -18.62 7.07
C THR A 236 -0.58 -17.80 6.67
N LEU A 237 -1.04 -17.91 5.43
CA LEU A 237 -2.26 -17.23 4.97
C LEU A 237 -3.50 -17.72 5.70
N GLN A 238 -3.61 -19.03 5.95
CA GLN A 238 -4.72 -19.59 6.72
C GLN A 238 -4.71 -19.10 8.18
N HIS A 239 -3.53 -19.02 8.80
CA HIS A 239 -3.40 -18.48 10.16
C HIS A 239 -3.82 -17.00 10.24
N LEU A 240 -3.38 -16.16 9.29
CA LEU A 240 -3.78 -14.75 9.23
C LEU A 240 -5.30 -14.59 9.08
N ALA A 241 -5.92 -15.36 8.18
CA ALA A 241 -7.37 -15.31 7.97
C ALA A 241 -8.13 -15.82 9.20
N GLN A 242 -7.68 -16.93 9.80
CA GLN A 242 -8.28 -17.48 11.02
C GLN A 242 -8.20 -16.49 12.18
N ALA A 243 -7.08 -15.80 12.37
CA ALA A 243 -6.93 -14.77 13.40
C ALA A 243 -7.86 -13.55 13.18
N ALA A 244 -8.37 -13.39 11.96
CA ALA A 244 -9.36 -12.40 11.59
C ALA A 244 -10.81 -12.95 11.55
N ASP A 245 -11.03 -14.17 12.06
CA ASP A 245 -12.30 -14.90 12.00
C ASP A 245 -12.83 -15.15 10.57
N ILE A 246 -11.92 -15.26 9.59
CA ILE A 246 -12.25 -15.50 8.18
C ILE A 246 -11.89 -16.94 7.79
N PRO A 247 -12.87 -17.76 7.36
CA PRO A 247 -12.59 -19.12 6.92
C PRO A 247 -11.90 -19.09 5.54
N LEU A 248 -10.62 -19.45 5.52
CA LEU A 248 -9.82 -19.52 4.28
C LEU A 248 -9.46 -20.98 3.94
N PRO A 249 -10.11 -21.58 2.92
CA PRO A 249 -9.76 -22.92 2.47
C PRO A 249 -8.30 -23.01 1.98
N PRO A 250 -7.59 -24.12 2.23
CA PRO A 250 -6.20 -24.29 1.80
C PRO A 250 -6.01 -24.09 0.29
N GLU A 251 -6.97 -24.54 -0.53
CA GLU A 251 -6.92 -24.42 -1.97
C GLU A 251 -6.98 -22.96 -2.42
N TYR A 252 -7.80 -22.15 -1.74
CA TYR A 252 -7.90 -20.72 -2.03
C TYR A 252 -6.65 -19.97 -1.54
N ALA A 253 -6.11 -20.32 -0.38
CA ALA A 253 -4.83 -19.80 0.10
C ALA A 253 -3.68 -20.09 -0.90
N ALA A 254 -3.66 -21.28 -1.50
CA ALA A 254 -2.70 -21.63 -2.55
C ALA A 254 -2.88 -20.76 -3.81
N GLN A 255 -4.13 -20.46 -4.20
CA GLN A 255 -4.41 -19.56 -5.32
C GLN A 255 -3.99 -18.12 -5.05
N ILE A 256 -4.22 -17.62 -3.82
CA ILE A 256 -3.71 -16.31 -3.38
C ILE A 256 -2.20 -16.30 -3.54
N TRP A 257 -1.50 -17.28 -2.95
CA TRP A 257 -0.04 -17.31 -3.00
C TRP A 257 0.49 -17.35 -4.43
N LYS A 258 -0.09 -18.18 -5.31
CA LYS A 258 0.29 -18.24 -6.73
C LYS A 258 0.25 -16.88 -7.43
N LYS A 259 -0.66 -15.98 -7.02
CA LYS A 259 -0.77 -14.62 -7.59
C LYS A 259 0.26 -13.65 -7.01
N LEU A 260 0.71 -13.89 -5.78
CA LEU A 260 1.57 -12.97 -5.02
C LEU A 260 3.05 -13.37 -5.02
N ASP A 261 3.35 -14.62 -5.34
CA ASP A 261 4.69 -15.21 -5.28
C ASP A 261 5.65 -14.52 -6.25
N HIS A 262 6.62 -13.78 -5.70
CA HIS A 262 7.74 -13.19 -6.45
C HIS A 262 7.33 -12.30 -7.66
N VAL A 263 6.20 -11.58 -7.54
CA VAL A 263 5.75 -10.59 -8.53
C VAL A 263 5.88 -9.15 -8.05
N ASN A 264 5.88 -8.19 -8.99
CA ASN A 264 5.82 -6.78 -8.65
C ASN A 264 4.39 -6.35 -8.29
N LEU A 265 4.16 -6.02 -7.01
CA LEU A 265 2.86 -5.62 -6.48
C LEU A 265 2.59 -4.10 -6.53
N THR A 266 3.48 -3.30 -7.13
CA THR A 266 3.45 -1.82 -6.98
C THR A 266 3.13 -1.03 -8.24
N GLY A 267 2.41 -1.63 -9.19
CA GLY A 267 1.86 -0.95 -10.37
C GLY A 267 2.92 -0.16 -11.15
N HIS A 268 2.75 1.16 -11.25
CA HIS A 268 3.67 2.07 -11.97
C HIS A 268 5.11 2.13 -11.42
N HIS A 269 5.37 1.55 -10.24
CA HIS A 269 6.72 1.42 -9.70
C HIS A 269 7.37 0.12 -10.21
N LEU A 270 7.81 0.12 -11.48
CA LEU A 270 8.33 -1.08 -12.17
C LEU A 270 9.59 -1.66 -11.51
N HIS A 271 10.40 -0.80 -10.90
CA HIS A 271 11.69 -1.14 -10.30
C HIS A 271 11.58 -1.35 -8.77
N ASN A 272 10.43 -1.74 -8.24
CA ASN A 272 10.31 -2.04 -6.81
C ASN A 272 10.76 -3.47 -6.47
N TYR A 273 10.42 -4.42 -7.35
CA TYR A 273 10.76 -5.83 -7.20
C TYR A 273 12.12 -6.11 -7.84
N ARG A 274 13.01 -6.74 -7.07
CA ARG A 274 14.34 -7.14 -7.54
C ARG A 274 14.29 -8.59 -7.99
N LYS A 275 14.43 -8.84 -9.29
CA LYS A 275 14.35 -10.18 -9.87
C LYS A 275 15.38 -11.12 -9.23
N GLY A 276 14.98 -12.36 -8.95
CA GLY A 276 15.85 -13.36 -8.32
C GLY A 276 16.17 -13.12 -6.84
N LYS A 277 15.53 -12.11 -6.21
CA LYS A 277 15.60 -11.83 -4.77
C LYS A 277 14.26 -12.15 -4.10
N GLY A 278 14.12 -11.81 -2.81
CA GLY A 278 13.04 -12.33 -1.97
C GLY A 278 13.45 -13.57 -1.16
N LYS A 279 14.77 -13.80 -1.03
CA LYS A 279 15.32 -14.95 -0.31
C LYS A 279 15.57 -14.62 1.17
N VAL A 280 15.15 -15.52 2.06
CA VAL A 280 15.44 -15.43 3.49
C VAL A 280 16.95 -15.48 3.70
N GLY A 281 17.48 -14.55 4.51
CA GLY A 281 18.91 -14.50 4.83
C GLY A 281 19.84 -13.91 3.77
N ASP A 282 19.35 -13.42 2.62
CA ASP A 282 20.21 -12.86 1.55
C ASP A 282 21.09 -11.70 2.02
N TRP A 283 20.71 -11.00 3.10
CA TRP A 283 21.48 -9.92 3.70
C TRP A 283 22.91 -10.31 4.10
N LYS A 284 23.14 -11.59 4.41
CA LYS A 284 24.47 -12.13 4.79
C LYS A 284 25.52 -11.97 3.68
N ASN A 285 25.09 -11.79 2.43
CA ASN A 285 25.96 -11.65 1.26
C ASN A 285 26.35 -10.20 0.95
N TRP A 286 25.80 -9.21 1.68
CA TRP A 286 25.89 -7.80 1.33
C TRP A 286 26.37 -6.90 2.47
N ILE A 287 25.87 -7.14 3.68
CA ILE A 287 26.18 -6.31 4.86
C ILE A 287 27.51 -6.73 5.48
N THR A 288 28.29 -5.81 6.04
CA THR A 288 29.56 -6.12 6.74
C THR A 288 29.39 -6.07 8.27
N ASN A 289 30.38 -6.57 9.01
CA ASN A 289 30.39 -6.55 10.48
C ASN A 289 30.26 -5.14 11.06
N GLU A 290 30.86 -4.11 10.44
CA GLU A 290 30.75 -2.72 10.89
C GLU A 290 29.28 -2.24 10.94
N HIS A 291 28.48 -2.67 9.97
CA HIS A 291 27.04 -2.39 9.94
C HIS A 291 26.26 -3.22 10.96
N LEU A 292 26.60 -4.51 11.12
CA LEU A 292 25.95 -5.39 12.10
C LEU A 292 26.23 -4.91 13.53
N ASP A 293 27.44 -4.44 13.81
CA ASP A 293 27.83 -3.83 15.07
C ASP A 293 27.03 -2.57 15.35
N MET A 294 26.82 -1.72 14.33
CA MET A 294 25.95 -0.55 14.44
C MET A 294 24.51 -0.95 14.78
N ILE A 295 23.95 -1.94 14.08
CA ILE A 295 22.59 -2.43 14.35
C ILE A 295 22.50 -2.98 15.79
N ARG A 296 23.48 -3.75 16.25
CA ARG A 296 23.55 -4.20 17.66
C ARG A 296 23.61 -3.02 18.63
N GLY A 297 24.44 -2.00 18.33
CA GLY A 297 24.60 -0.79 19.14
C GLY A 297 23.31 0.02 19.30
N TYR A 298 22.39 -0.05 18.33
CA TYR A 298 21.07 0.57 18.40
C TYR A 298 20.00 -0.31 19.10
N GLY A 299 20.41 -1.41 19.72
CA GLY A 299 19.55 -2.19 20.62
C GLY A 299 18.55 -3.09 19.91
N PHE A 300 18.89 -3.64 18.74
CA PHE A 300 17.99 -4.54 18.02
C PHE A 300 17.91 -5.96 18.59
N GLU A 301 18.91 -6.42 19.37
CA GLU A 301 18.95 -7.79 19.91
C GLU A 301 17.69 -8.18 20.73
N PRO A 302 17.18 -7.35 21.65
CA PRO A 302 15.90 -7.62 22.32
C PRO A 302 14.73 -7.80 21.34
N TYR A 303 14.66 -6.99 20.28
CA TYR A 303 13.61 -7.10 19.26
C TYR A 303 13.76 -8.39 18.45
N MET A 304 14.98 -8.79 18.10
CA MET A 304 15.25 -10.06 17.40
C MET A 304 14.67 -11.23 18.19
N LYS A 305 15.00 -11.30 19.49
CA LYS A 305 14.53 -12.36 20.39
C LYS A 305 13.01 -12.38 20.51
N GLU A 306 12.40 -11.23 20.81
CA GLU A 306 10.95 -11.11 21.01
C GLU A 306 10.14 -11.45 19.75
N LEU A 307 10.69 -11.17 18.56
CA LEU A 307 10.08 -11.50 17.28
C LEU A 307 10.46 -12.90 16.76
N GLY A 308 11.15 -13.71 17.58
CA GLY A 308 11.50 -15.09 17.27
C GLY A 308 12.60 -15.25 16.22
N TYR A 309 13.53 -14.30 16.11
CA TYR A 309 14.72 -14.38 15.26
C TYR A 309 15.97 -14.74 16.08
N ASP A 310 16.94 -15.37 15.40
CA ASP A 310 18.26 -15.62 15.98
C ASP A 310 19.02 -14.30 16.28
N PRO A 311 19.94 -14.29 17.25
CA PRO A 311 20.82 -13.14 17.51
C PRO A 311 21.58 -12.69 16.27
N ILE A 312 21.97 -11.41 16.22
CA ILE A 312 22.70 -10.84 15.07
C ILE A 312 24.12 -11.43 15.04
N PRO A 313 24.48 -12.26 14.06
CA PRO A 313 25.76 -12.93 14.05
C PRO A 313 26.91 -11.95 13.76
N THR A 314 28.13 -12.38 14.07
CA THR A 314 29.34 -11.84 13.44
C THR A 314 29.65 -12.70 12.22
N LEU A 315 29.89 -12.07 11.07
CA LEU A 315 30.23 -12.76 9.83
C LEU A 315 31.75 -13.01 9.77
N ASP A 316 32.15 -14.12 9.14
CA ASP A 316 33.56 -14.37 8.85
C ASP A 316 34.03 -13.46 7.70
N GLU A 317 34.91 -12.50 8.00
CA GLU A 317 35.46 -11.56 7.01
C GLU A 317 36.20 -12.28 5.87
N LYS A 318 36.75 -13.48 6.11
CA LYS A 318 37.41 -14.28 5.07
C LYS A 318 36.41 -14.82 4.04
N ALA A 319 35.13 -14.92 4.42
CA ALA A 319 34.05 -15.38 3.57
C ALA A 319 33.25 -14.22 2.94
N TYR A 320 33.69 -12.96 3.11
CA TYR A 320 33.03 -11.81 2.49
C TYR A 320 32.99 -11.97 0.96
N THR A 321 31.82 -11.66 0.40
CA THR A 321 31.63 -11.55 -1.05
C THR A 321 32.47 -10.40 -1.64
N PRO A 322 32.71 -10.38 -2.96
CA PRO A 322 33.41 -9.26 -3.60
C PRO A 322 32.78 -7.89 -3.29
N PHE A 323 31.44 -7.82 -3.16
CA PHE A 323 30.75 -6.60 -2.77
C PHE A 323 31.08 -6.19 -1.33
N GLN A 324 31.01 -7.11 -0.37
CA GLN A 324 31.35 -6.85 1.03
C GLN A 324 32.82 -6.44 1.20
N GLN A 325 33.73 -7.07 0.45
CA GLN A 325 35.14 -6.71 0.45
C GLN A 325 35.34 -5.26 -0.03
N LYS A 326 34.65 -4.85 -1.10
CA LYS A 326 34.69 -3.48 -1.60
C LYS A 326 34.19 -2.47 -0.56
N VAL A 327 33.05 -2.76 0.08
CA VAL A 327 32.49 -1.93 1.17
C VAL A 327 33.47 -1.84 2.34
N SER A 328 33.94 -2.98 2.87
CA SER A 328 34.86 -3.01 4.02
C SER A 328 36.17 -2.27 3.74
N GLN A 329 36.70 -2.37 2.51
CA GLN A 329 37.88 -1.61 2.10
C GLN A 329 37.65 -0.09 2.12
N CYS A 330 36.51 0.39 1.61
CA CYS A 330 36.16 1.81 1.69
C CYS A 330 36.02 2.27 3.15
N LEU A 331 35.31 1.51 3.98
CA LEU A 331 35.13 1.82 5.40
C LEU A 331 36.47 1.86 6.16
N LYS A 332 37.36 0.90 5.91
CA LYS A 332 38.71 0.86 6.52
C LYS A 332 39.57 2.08 6.13
N ARG A 333 39.32 2.69 4.97
CA ARG A 333 39.99 3.93 4.54
C ARG A 333 39.26 5.20 4.97
N GLY A 334 38.07 5.10 5.57
CA GLY A 334 37.22 6.25 5.88
C GLY A 334 36.66 6.93 4.62
N GLU A 335 36.54 6.18 3.52
CA GLU A 335 36.08 6.70 2.22
C GLU A 335 34.61 6.35 1.98
N ILE A 336 33.88 7.30 1.40
CA ILE A 336 32.56 7.08 0.83
C ILE A 336 32.75 6.79 -0.66
N TYR A 337 32.08 5.76 -1.18
CA TYR A 337 32.14 5.42 -2.59
C TYR A 337 31.64 6.61 -3.44
N PRO A 338 32.43 7.19 -4.37
CA PRO A 338 32.09 8.48 -4.99
C PRO A 338 31.51 8.39 -6.41
N GLU A 339 31.35 7.19 -6.99
CA GLU A 339 31.01 7.07 -8.41
C GLU A 339 29.49 7.14 -8.66
N TYR A 340 29.06 8.27 -9.25
CA TYR A 340 27.70 8.46 -9.79
C TYR A 340 27.78 9.03 -11.20
N PRO A 341 27.68 8.19 -12.24
CA PRO A 341 27.61 8.68 -13.61
C PRO A 341 26.39 9.58 -13.84
N ASP A 342 25.28 9.30 -13.15
CA ASP A 342 24.04 10.07 -13.20
C ASP A 342 23.71 10.66 -11.82
N ALA A 343 24.01 11.95 -11.65
CA ALA A 343 23.78 12.67 -10.41
C ALA A 343 22.28 12.86 -10.09
N ASP A 344 21.41 12.99 -11.10
CA ASP A 344 19.97 13.14 -10.87
C ASP A 344 19.36 11.83 -10.37
N LEU A 345 19.73 10.70 -10.99
CA LEU A 345 19.35 9.37 -10.54
C LEU A 345 19.76 9.14 -9.08
N PHE A 346 21.01 9.48 -8.73
CA PHE A 346 21.51 9.37 -7.37
C PHE A 346 20.70 10.23 -6.40
N ASN A 347 20.49 11.52 -6.73
CA ASN A 347 19.74 12.45 -5.89
C ASN A 347 18.31 11.93 -5.63
N PHE A 348 17.59 11.51 -6.67
CA PHE A 348 16.25 10.94 -6.52
C PHE A 348 16.25 9.68 -5.64
N ALA A 349 17.29 8.84 -5.76
CA ALA A 349 17.41 7.61 -4.95
C ALA A 349 17.69 7.92 -3.47
N PHE A 350 18.54 8.92 -3.21
CA PHE A 350 18.95 9.34 -1.89
C PHE A 350 17.80 10.02 -1.13
N ASN A 351 17.22 11.06 -1.74
CA ASN A 351 16.28 11.98 -1.12
C ASN A 351 14.95 11.37 -0.68
N LYS A 352 14.60 10.15 -1.09
CA LYS A 352 13.36 9.46 -0.69
C LYS A 352 13.62 8.20 0.14
N SER A 353 14.82 8.07 0.69
CA SER A 353 15.12 7.02 1.67
C SER A 353 14.42 7.33 3.00
N ASN A 354 13.84 6.29 3.63
CA ASN A 354 13.19 6.37 4.94
C ASN A 354 14.26 6.37 6.03
N LEU A 355 14.90 7.52 6.24
CA LEU A 355 15.99 7.71 7.19
C LEU A 355 15.80 8.99 7.98
N VAL A 356 16.35 9.01 9.19
CA VAL A 356 16.53 10.25 9.96
C VAL A 356 17.59 11.10 9.26
N SER A 357 17.16 12.25 8.72
CA SER A 357 17.96 13.04 7.76
C SER A 357 18.50 14.36 8.34
N ASP A 358 18.54 14.46 9.66
CA ASP A 358 19.01 15.63 10.41
C ASP A 358 20.46 16.05 10.04
N LYS A 359 21.31 15.08 9.70
CA LYS A 359 22.70 15.31 9.29
C LYS A 359 22.90 15.72 7.82
N PHE A 360 21.82 15.82 7.02
CA PHE A 360 21.89 16.16 5.60
C PHE A 360 21.31 17.55 5.32
N PRO A 361 21.84 18.30 4.33
CA PRO A 361 21.53 19.71 4.09
C PRO A 361 20.20 19.91 3.35
N PHE A 362 19.14 19.29 3.83
CA PHE A 362 17.79 19.43 3.28
C PHE A 362 17.12 20.70 3.77
N LYS A 363 16.49 21.43 2.84
CA LYS A 363 15.49 22.44 3.20
C LYS A 363 14.27 21.74 3.79
N ARG A 364 13.74 22.31 4.85
CA ARG A 364 12.52 21.87 5.53
C ARG A 364 11.68 23.10 5.83
N PHE A 365 10.38 22.97 5.66
CA PHE A 365 9.46 24.07 5.90
C PHE A 365 8.35 23.62 6.85
N ASP A 366 7.88 24.55 7.67
CA ASP A 366 6.75 24.30 8.55
C ASP A 366 5.47 24.11 7.75
N TRP A 367 4.45 23.60 8.44
CA TRP A 367 3.11 23.49 7.89
C TRP A 367 2.55 24.85 7.48
N LYS A 368 1.91 24.89 6.31
CA LYS A 368 0.84 25.86 6.03
C LYS A 368 -0.46 25.33 6.68
N GLU A 369 -1.63 25.70 6.16
CA GLU A 369 -2.89 25.19 6.70
C GLU A 369 -3.12 23.72 6.30
N TRP A 370 -2.78 23.37 5.05
CA TRP A 370 -3.14 22.07 4.45
C TRP A 370 -1.94 21.24 4.00
N THR A 371 -0.80 21.87 3.77
CA THR A 371 0.37 21.21 3.19
C THR A 371 1.68 21.55 3.90
N GLN A 372 2.68 20.69 3.70
CA GLN A 372 4.04 20.89 4.21
C GLN A 372 5.07 20.43 3.18
N LEU A 373 6.17 21.19 3.02
CA LEU A 373 7.37 20.69 2.38
C LEU A 373 8.30 20.05 3.43
N GLU A 374 8.17 18.73 3.58
CA GLU A 374 8.90 17.94 4.60
C GLU A 374 10.41 17.97 4.38
N ARG A 375 10.83 17.85 3.12
CA ARG A 375 12.23 17.71 2.73
C ARG A 375 12.42 18.15 1.28
N SER A 376 13.42 18.98 1.01
CA SER A 376 13.75 19.43 -0.34
C SER A 376 15.25 19.58 -0.58
N SER A 377 15.68 19.11 -1.75
CA SER A 377 16.96 19.47 -2.37
C SER A 377 16.75 20.26 -3.67
N PHE A 378 15.54 20.77 -3.89
CA PHE A 378 15.14 21.42 -5.14
C PHE A 378 15.88 22.76 -5.28
N LYS A 379 16.49 23.00 -6.44
CA LYS A 379 17.41 24.14 -6.64
C LYS A 379 16.72 25.46 -6.97
N ASP A 380 15.53 25.41 -7.57
CA ASP A 380 14.76 26.62 -7.92
C ASP A 380 13.72 26.91 -6.82
N ASP A 381 14.12 27.73 -5.85
CA ASP A 381 13.28 28.11 -4.71
C ASP A 381 11.99 28.80 -5.15
N ARG A 382 12.04 29.62 -6.20
CA ARG A 382 10.86 30.36 -6.65
C ARG A 382 9.81 29.42 -7.22
N LEU A 383 10.24 28.49 -8.08
CA LEU A 383 9.35 27.47 -8.61
C LEU A 383 8.82 26.53 -7.51
N GLU A 384 9.66 26.13 -6.57
CA GLU A 384 9.23 25.31 -5.43
C GLU A 384 8.10 26.00 -4.64
N GLN A 385 8.25 27.28 -4.35
CA GLN A 385 7.21 28.06 -3.66
C GLN A 385 5.94 28.22 -4.52
N GLU A 386 6.07 28.44 -5.84
CA GLU A 386 4.92 28.50 -6.76
C GLU A 386 4.14 27.18 -6.79
N VAL A 387 4.83 26.04 -6.81
CA VAL A 387 4.22 24.71 -6.79
C VAL A 387 3.59 24.42 -5.42
N TRP A 388 4.28 24.75 -4.33
CA TRP A 388 3.75 24.56 -2.98
C TRP A 388 2.49 25.40 -2.75
N GLN A 389 2.47 26.65 -3.24
CA GLN A 389 1.28 27.49 -3.18
C GLN A 389 0.11 26.90 -3.99
N ALA A 390 0.36 26.41 -5.21
CA ALA A 390 -0.66 25.76 -6.01
C ALA A 390 -1.24 24.51 -5.32
N ALA A 391 -0.38 23.72 -4.65
CA ALA A 391 -0.82 22.57 -3.87
C ALA A 391 -1.64 22.96 -2.64
N GLU A 392 -1.22 23.99 -1.91
CA GLU A 392 -1.93 24.50 -0.73
C GLU A 392 -3.36 24.95 -1.08
N GLU A 393 -3.51 25.79 -2.09
CA GLU A 393 -4.81 26.32 -2.53
C GLU A 393 -5.74 25.20 -3.04
N ALA A 394 -5.20 24.26 -3.82
CA ALA A 394 -5.95 23.13 -4.34
C ALA A 394 -6.39 22.18 -3.20
N THR A 395 -5.49 21.90 -2.25
CA THR A 395 -5.80 21.05 -1.09
C THR A 395 -6.88 21.68 -0.23
N GLY A 396 -6.79 22.99 0.05
CA GLY A 396 -7.81 23.73 0.80
C GLY A 396 -9.18 23.72 0.12
N THR A 397 -9.21 23.98 -1.20
CA THR A 397 -10.46 23.93 -2.00
C THR A 397 -11.11 22.55 -1.94
N LEU A 398 -10.32 21.49 -2.09
CA LEU A 398 -10.83 20.12 -2.06
C LEU A 398 -11.29 19.71 -0.65
N ASN A 399 -10.57 20.13 0.39
CA ASN A 399 -10.96 19.87 1.78
C ASN A 399 -12.24 20.59 2.17
N ALA A 400 -12.47 21.81 1.68
CA ALA A 400 -13.74 22.51 1.92
C ALA A 400 -14.93 21.67 1.42
N PHE A 401 -14.82 21.07 0.23
CA PHE A 401 -15.83 20.15 -0.30
C PHE A 401 -16.00 18.91 0.58
N PHE A 402 -14.91 18.22 0.94
CA PHE A 402 -15.03 16.99 1.73
C PHE A 402 -15.55 17.22 3.14
N LEU A 403 -15.17 18.32 3.80
CA LEU A 403 -15.68 18.65 5.12
C LEU A 403 -17.19 18.92 5.10
N ASP A 404 -17.67 19.65 4.09
CA ASP A 404 -19.10 19.94 3.90
C ASP A 404 -19.89 18.67 3.51
N PHE A 405 -19.29 17.81 2.67
CA PHE A 405 -19.82 16.47 2.38
C PHE A 405 -19.98 15.63 3.66
N LEU A 406 -18.95 15.58 4.51
CA LEU A 406 -18.94 14.74 5.70
C LEU A 406 -19.96 15.18 6.77
N GLN A 407 -20.43 16.43 6.73
CA GLN A 407 -21.50 16.95 7.60
C GLN A 407 -22.91 16.54 7.14
N GLY A 408 -23.06 15.93 5.97
CA GLY A 408 -24.35 15.52 5.42
C GLY A 408 -25.00 14.32 6.10
N GLU A 409 -26.33 14.28 6.06
CA GLU A 409 -27.18 13.14 6.45
C GLU A 409 -27.54 12.30 5.22
N TYR A 410 -27.22 11.00 5.26
CA TYR A 410 -27.36 10.08 4.12
C TYR A 410 -28.29 8.88 4.42
N GLU A 411 -29.04 8.93 5.52
CA GLU A 411 -29.93 7.86 5.96
C GLU A 411 -31.26 7.83 5.19
N ARG A 412 -31.62 8.93 4.53
CA ARG A 412 -32.86 9.05 3.75
C ARG A 412 -32.59 9.62 2.36
N ASN A 413 -33.33 9.13 1.37
CA ASN A 413 -33.16 9.53 -0.04
C ASN A 413 -33.29 11.05 -0.22
N GLU A 414 -34.35 11.64 0.32
CA GLU A 414 -34.62 13.08 0.17
C GLU A 414 -33.55 13.94 0.83
N THR A 415 -33.13 13.62 2.06
CA THR A 415 -32.08 14.38 2.77
C THR A 415 -30.74 14.26 2.05
N ALA A 416 -30.38 13.05 1.59
CA ALA A 416 -29.14 12.81 0.86
C ALA A 416 -29.09 13.61 -0.45
N ARG A 417 -30.19 13.63 -1.22
CA ARG A 417 -30.27 14.40 -2.48
C ARG A 417 -30.21 15.91 -2.24
N ASN A 418 -31.01 16.42 -1.30
CA ASN A 418 -31.03 17.84 -0.97
C ASN A 418 -29.67 18.33 -0.46
N HIS A 419 -28.97 17.50 0.31
CA HIS A 419 -27.60 17.80 0.73
C HIS A 419 -26.64 17.83 -0.46
N LEU A 420 -26.70 16.83 -1.33
CA LEU A 420 -25.86 16.76 -2.53
C LEU A 420 -26.06 17.97 -3.46
N ASP A 421 -27.31 18.40 -3.68
CA ASP A 421 -27.58 19.55 -4.54
C ASP A 421 -27.01 20.86 -3.96
N ARG A 422 -27.17 21.08 -2.64
CA ARG A 422 -26.55 22.23 -1.96
C ARG A 422 -25.03 22.17 -1.99
N LEU A 423 -24.45 20.99 -1.75
CA LEU A 423 -23.01 20.77 -1.81
C LEU A 423 -22.46 21.14 -3.20
N PHE A 424 -23.06 20.62 -4.26
CA PHE A 424 -22.58 20.88 -5.61
C PHE A 424 -22.75 22.35 -6.04
N GLN A 425 -23.81 23.02 -5.57
CA GLN A 425 -23.99 24.45 -5.79
C GLN A 425 -22.96 25.29 -5.03
N ALA A 426 -22.67 24.95 -3.76
CA ALA A 426 -21.74 25.70 -2.92
C ALA A 426 -20.30 25.66 -3.46
N HIS A 427 -19.88 24.52 -4.01
CA HIS A 427 -18.51 24.29 -4.47
C HIS A 427 -18.31 24.46 -5.98
N GLU A 428 -19.34 24.91 -6.71
CA GLU A 428 -19.29 25.10 -8.17
C GLU A 428 -18.21 26.10 -8.60
N ARG A 429 -18.08 27.23 -7.89
CA ARG A 429 -17.09 28.27 -8.27
C ARG A 429 -15.64 27.79 -8.09
N GLY A 430 -15.37 26.93 -7.11
CA GLY A 430 -14.05 26.40 -6.83
C GLY A 430 -13.75 25.16 -7.66
N LEU A 431 -14.37 24.04 -7.31
CA LEU A 431 -14.14 22.75 -7.98
C LEU A 431 -14.81 22.68 -9.34
N GLY A 432 -16.06 23.13 -9.46
CA GLY A 432 -16.83 23.02 -10.70
C GLY A 432 -16.21 23.80 -11.87
N SER A 433 -15.71 25.01 -11.61
CA SER A 433 -15.07 25.86 -12.62
C SER A 433 -13.79 25.24 -13.19
N PHE A 434 -13.06 24.48 -12.37
CA PHE A 434 -11.82 23.83 -12.77
C PHE A 434 -12.04 22.45 -13.39
N LEU A 435 -12.83 21.61 -12.74
CA LEU A 435 -13.08 20.21 -13.14
C LEU A 435 -14.09 20.09 -14.28
N GLY A 436 -14.92 21.12 -14.49
CA GLY A 436 -15.87 21.21 -15.59
C GLY A 436 -16.77 19.97 -15.71
N PRO A 437 -16.75 19.24 -16.83
CA PRO A 437 -17.59 18.05 -17.03
C PRO A 437 -17.41 16.96 -15.97
N VAL A 438 -16.20 16.80 -15.40
CA VAL A 438 -15.93 15.76 -14.39
C VAL A 438 -16.72 16.02 -13.11
N TYR A 439 -16.88 17.29 -12.75
CA TYR A 439 -17.68 17.72 -11.59
C TYR A 439 -19.14 17.33 -11.74
N TRP A 440 -19.74 17.67 -12.88
CA TRP A 440 -21.15 17.40 -13.14
C TRP A 440 -21.46 15.92 -13.37
N ASP A 441 -20.54 15.16 -13.97
CA ASP A 441 -20.66 13.71 -14.07
C ASP A 441 -20.63 13.03 -12.69
N ALA A 442 -19.74 13.47 -11.79
CA ALA A 442 -19.73 12.97 -10.40
C ALA A 442 -21.04 13.31 -9.67
N SER A 443 -21.59 14.51 -9.89
CA SER A 443 -22.89 14.92 -9.35
C SER A 443 -24.03 14.01 -9.84
N ALA A 444 -24.09 13.75 -11.14
CA ALA A 444 -25.12 12.89 -11.75
C ALA A 444 -25.03 11.45 -11.22
N ARG A 445 -23.83 10.86 -11.23
CA ARG A 445 -23.59 9.51 -10.69
C ARG A 445 -23.95 9.38 -9.22
N ALA A 446 -23.65 10.39 -8.41
CA ALA A 446 -24.03 10.41 -7.01
C ALA A 446 -25.55 10.37 -6.82
N ARG A 447 -26.33 11.11 -7.64
CA ARG A 447 -27.80 11.04 -7.61
C ARG A 447 -28.31 9.66 -8.01
N ASP A 448 -27.72 9.05 -9.02
CA ASP A 448 -28.08 7.69 -9.46
C ASP A 448 -27.80 6.67 -8.36
N MET A 449 -26.63 6.76 -7.70
CA MET A 449 -26.26 5.91 -6.58
C MET A 449 -27.24 6.02 -5.40
N ILE A 450 -27.64 7.23 -5.04
CA ILE A 450 -28.65 7.46 -3.97
C ILE A 450 -29.98 6.79 -4.37
N SER A 451 -30.40 6.97 -5.63
CA SER A 451 -31.65 6.40 -6.15
C SER A 451 -31.64 4.88 -6.09
N GLY A 452 -30.57 4.25 -6.60
CA GLY A 452 -30.43 2.79 -6.62
C GLY A 452 -30.30 2.19 -5.22
N PHE A 453 -29.59 2.84 -4.30
CA PHE A 453 -29.41 2.38 -2.93
C PHE A 453 -30.76 2.19 -2.23
N PHE A 454 -31.61 3.24 -2.21
CA PHE A 454 -32.91 3.19 -1.54
C PHE A 454 -33.99 2.42 -2.32
N GLN A 455 -33.81 2.17 -3.62
CA GLN A 455 -34.67 1.23 -4.36
C GLN A 455 -34.35 -0.22 -3.94
N SER A 456 -33.07 -0.57 -3.84
CA SER A 456 -32.64 -1.92 -3.44
C SER A 456 -32.95 -2.29 -1.99
N GLU A 457 -33.08 -1.32 -1.08
CA GLU A 457 -33.53 -1.57 0.30
C GLU A 457 -35.05 -1.81 0.39
N ARG A 458 -35.84 -1.32 -0.57
CA ARG A 458 -37.30 -1.54 -0.62
C ARG A 458 -37.65 -2.89 -1.22
N GLU A 459 -36.80 -3.42 -2.09
CA GLU A 459 -36.90 -4.76 -2.65
C GLU A 459 -36.11 -5.71 -1.74
N THR A 460 -36.72 -6.26 -0.69
CA THR A 460 -36.05 -7.17 0.27
C THR A 460 -35.10 -8.17 -0.41
N PRO A 461 -33.77 -8.03 -0.27
CA PRO A 461 -32.86 -9.04 -0.73
C PRO A 461 -32.39 -9.83 0.49
N GLU A 462 -32.79 -11.09 0.59
CA GLU A 462 -31.98 -12.09 1.31
C GLU A 462 -30.63 -12.24 0.59
N LYS A 463 -29.74 -11.26 0.76
CA LYS A 463 -28.35 -11.37 0.35
C LYS A 463 -27.59 -12.12 1.45
N GLY A 464 -27.65 -13.45 1.36
CA GLY A 464 -26.70 -14.32 2.04
C GLY A 464 -25.27 -14.00 1.61
N PHE A 465 -24.34 -14.07 2.57
CA PHE A 465 -22.90 -13.86 2.43
C PHE A 465 -22.30 -14.60 1.23
N GLY A 466 -21.35 -13.98 0.51
CA GLY A 466 -20.64 -14.56 -0.65
C GLY A 466 -21.29 -14.23 -1.99
N ALA A 467 -21.21 -12.95 -2.40
CA ALA A 467 -22.05 -12.36 -3.44
C ALA A 467 -21.79 -12.87 -4.86
N ASP A 468 -20.58 -13.35 -5.17
CA ASP A 468 -20.24 -13.87 -6.49
C ASP A 468 -19.76 -15.33 -6.41
N PRO A 469 -20.15 -16.20 -7.35
CA PRO A 469 -19.69 -17.58 -7.42
C PRO A 469 -18.21 -17.64 -7.77
N VAL A 470 -17.44 -18.35 -6.97
CA VAL A 470 -15.99 -18.50 -7.13
C VAL A 470 -15.69 -19.89 -7.66
N LEU A 471 -15.10 -19.99 -8.86
CA LEU A 471 -14.62 -21.27 -9.38
C LEU A 471 -13.47 -21.79 -8.49
N VAL A 472 -13.68 -22.94 -7.85
CA VAL A 472 -12.72 -23.59 -6.95
C VAL A 472 -11.80 -24.52 -7.73
N LYS A 473 -12.37 -25.35 -8.60
CA LYS A 473 -11.64 -26.38 -9.37
C LYS A 473 -12.43 -26.80 -10.61
N THR A 474 -11.73 -27.16 -11.69
CA THR A 474 -12.32 -27.85 -12.84
C THR A 474 -11.81 -29.30 -12.88
N LEU A 475 -12.74 -30.24 -13.01
CA LEU A 475 -12.52 -31.66 -13.27
C LEU A 475 -12.95 -32.00 -14.71
N ALA A 476 -12.72 -33.23 -15.16
CA ALA A 476 -12.96 -33.65 -16.54
C ALA A 476 -14.34 -33.21 -17.07
N ASP A 477 -15.41 -33.50 -16.32
CA ASP A 477 -16.78 -33.19 -16.74
C ASP A 477 -17.49 -32.15 -15.84
N TYR A 478 -16.78 -31.54 -14.89
CA TYR A 478 -17.39 -30.72 -13.83
C TYR A 478 -16.58 -29.46 -13.48
N ASN A 479 -17.28 -28.41 -13.08
CA ASN A 479 -16.73 -27.26 -12.37
C ASN A 479 -17.22 -27.28 -10.91
N ILE A 480 -16.30 -27.21 -9.96
CA ILE A 480 -16.61 -27.02 -8.55
C ILE A 480 -16.59 -25.52 -8.27
N VAL A 481 -17.73 -24.97 -7.84
CA VAL A 481 -17.90 -23.53 -7.58
C VAL A 481 -18.33 -23.33 -6.12
N PHE A 482 -17.69 -22.41 -5.42
CA PHE A 482 -18.10 -21.98 -4.09
C PHE A 482 -19.00 -20.76 -4.21
N TYR A 483 -20.22 -20.86 -3.70
CA TYR A 483 -21.18 -19.76 -3.74
C TYR A 483 -22.07 -19.82 -2.50
N ARG A 484 -22.29 -18.68 -1.85
CA ARG A 484 -23.13 -18.53 -0.65
C ARG A 484 -22.90 -19.57 0.45
N GLY A 485 -21.63 -19.86 0.76
CA GLY A 485 -21.26 -20.77 1.85
C GLY A 485 -21.38 -22.27 1.50
N LYS A 486 -21.62 -22.60 0.23
CA LYS A 486 -21.76 -23.99 -0.25
C LYS A 486 -20.89 -24.23 -1.48
N TYR A 487 -20.50 -25.48 -1.68
CA TYR A 487 -19.82 -25.96 -2.86
C TYR A 487 -20.82 -26.62 -3.81
N TYR A 488 -20.73 -26.30 -5.08
CA TYR A 488 -21.55 -26.81 -6.17
C TYR A 488 -20.66 -27.55 -7.16
N GLY A 489 -20.93 -28.81 -7.43
CA GLY A 489 -20.41 -29.54 -8.59
C GLY A 489 -21.34 -29.31 -9.77
N LEU A 490 -20.93 -28.49 -10.72
CA LEU A 490 -21.69 -28.15 -11.93
C LEU A 490 -21.14 -28.93 -13.13
N PRO A 491 -21.89 -29.88 -13.70
CA PRO A 491 -21.46 -30.58 -14.90
C PRO A 491 -21.32 -29.62 -16.09
N HIS A 492 -20.27 -29.77 -16.89
CA HIS A 492 -20.03 -28.93 -18.07
C HIS A 492 -21.18 -29.01 -19.09
N GLY A 493 -21.88 -30.14 -19.14
CA GLY A 493 -23.05 -30.35 -19.99
C GLY A 493 -24.27 -29.47 -19.66
N LEU A 494 -24.26 -28.73 -18.54
CA LEU A 494 -25.31 -27.76 -18.21
C LEU A 494 -25.24 -26.46 -19.03
N GLY A 495 -24.13 -26.20 -19.71
CA GLY A 495 -23.90 -24.93 -20.40
C GLY A 495 -23.58 -23.78 -19.45
N GLU A 496 -23.86 -22.54 -19.88
CA GLU A 496 -23.63 -21.35 -19.06
C GLU A 496 -24.59 -21.33 -17.86
N VAL A 497 -24.03 -21.36 -16.65
CA VAL A 497 -24.78 -21.31 -15.39
C VAL A 497 -24.46 -20.02 -14.67
N ARG A 498 -25.50 -19.28 -14.27
CA ARG A 498 -25.38 -18.03 -13.47
C ARG A 498 -25.98 -18.24 -12.10
N LEU A 499 -25.20 -18.78 -11.16
CA LEU A 499 -25.63 -19.11 -9.80
C LEU A 499 -26.23 -17.91 -9.04
N GLU A 500 -25.99 -16.68 -9.49
CA GLU A 500 -26.55 -15.45 -8.92
C GLU A 500 -28.02 -15.23 -9.31
N ARG A 501 -28.48 -15.87 -10.40
CA ARG A 501 -29.78 -15.62 -11.03
C ARG A 501 -30.68 -16.85 -11.07
N GLU A 502 -30.13 -18.04 -10.90
CA GLU A 502 -30.86 -19.30 -11.00
C GLU A 502 -30.48 -20.27 -9.90
N ASP A 503 -31.49 -20.95 -9.33
CA ASP A 503 -31.29 -22.10 -8.47
C ASP A 503 -31.06 -23.36 -9.32
N VAL A 504 -29.92 -24.01 -9.09
CA VAL A 504 -29.46 -25.16 -9.87
C VAL A 504 -29.49 -26.46 -9.08
N THR A 505 -29.87 -26.45 -7.79
CA THR A 505 -29.76 -27.65 -6.93
C THR A 505 -30.63 -28.82 -7.40
N GLY A 506 -31.66 -28.56 -8.21
CA GLY A 506 -32.50 -29.59 -8.83
C GLY A 506 -32.10 -30.01 -10.24
N ARG A 507 -31.04 -29.41 -10.82
CA ARG A 507 -30.64 -29.73 -12.20
C ARG A 507 -29.90 -31.07 -12.26
N PRO A 508 -30.10 -31.89 -13.32
CA PRO A 508 -29.45 -33.20 -13.43
C PRO A 508 -27.94 -33.11 -13.31
N GLY A 509 -27.37 -33.95 -12.44
CA GLY A 509 -25.93 -34.04 -12.20
C GLY A 509 -25.36 -32.94 -11.29
N VAL A 510 -26.13 -31.93 -10.88
CA VAL A 510 -25.63 -30.95 -9.90
C VAL A 510 -25.49 -31.60 -8.53
N VAL A 511 -24.32 -31.46 -7.92
CA VAL A 511 -24.07 -31.89 -6.53
C VAL A 511 -23.84 -30.67 -5.66
N GLN A 512 -24.40 -30.65 -4.45
CA GLN A 512 -24.19 -29.58 -3.47
C GLN A 512 -23.72 -30.16 -2.14
N SER A 513 -22.68 -29.58 -1.55
CA SER A 513 -22.26 -29.89 -0.18
C SER A 513 -21.64 -28.66 0.51
N SER A 514 -21.47 -28.73 1.83
CA SER A 514 -20.66 -27.82 2.62
C SER A 514 -19.15 -28.04 2.48
N SER A 515 -18.73 -29.14 1.83
CA SER A 515 -17.34 -29.56 1.68
C SER A 515 -16.95 -29.79 0.21
N PRO A 516 -15.82 -29.26 -0.29
CA PRO A 516 -15.37 -29.51 -1.65
C PRO A 516 -14.94 -30.97 -1.87
N GLN A 517 -14.47 -31.65 -0.81
CA GLN A 517 -14.09 -33.06 -0.87
C GLN A 517 -15.32 -33.96 -1.09
N GLU A 518 -16.45 -33.65 -0.44
CA GLU A 518 -17.70 -34.39 -0.62
C GLU A 518 -18.30 -34.18 -2.01
N VAL A 519 -18.25 -32.95 -2.53
CA VAL A 519 -18.63 -32.68 -3.93
C VAL A 519 -17.75 -33.50 -4.88
N THR A 520 -16.44 -33.49 -4.67
CA THR A 520 -15.47 -34.23 -5.51
C THR A 520 -15.70 -35.74 -5.46
N ALA A 521 -15.98 -36.30 -4.28
CA ALA A 521 -16.24 -37.73 -4.09
C ALA A 521 -17.57 -38.16 -4.73
N SER A 522 -18.56 -37.27 -4.75
CA SER A 522 -19.88 -37.55 -5.31
C SER A 522 -19.92 -37.46 -6.84
N ILE A 523 -19.01 -36.68 -7.45
CA ILE A 523 -18.89 -36.54 -8.92
C ILE A 523 -17.82 -37.46 -9.53
N SER A 524 -17.02 -38.13 -8.70
CA SER A 524 -16.01 -39.11 -9.13
C SER A 524 -16.48 -40.51 -8.72
N PRO A 525 -17.05 -41.33 -9.61
CA PRO A 525 -17.34 -42.72 -9.27
C PRO A 525 -16.02 -43.42 -8.93
N GLY A 526 -16.01 -44.14 -7.81
CA GLY A 526 -14.80 -44.62 -7.14
C GLY A 526 -13.76 -45.30 -8.04
N SER A 527 -12.50 -44.89 -7.87
CA SER A 527 -11.36 -45.81 -7.93
C SER A 527 -11.36 -46.61 -6.61
N SER A 528 -12.27 -47.57 -6.50
CA SER A 528 -12.14 -48.66 -5.56
C SER A 528 -11.69 -49.89 -6.34
N GLU A 529 -10.38 -49.98 -6.52
CA GLU A 529 -9.54 -51.17 -6.36
C GLU A 529 -8.09 -50.75 -6.10
#